data_AF-A0A2P4SWA5-F1
#
_entry.id   AF-A0A2P4SWA5-F1
#
_cell.length_a   1.000
_cell.length_b   1.000
_cell.length_c   1.000
_cell.angle_alpha   90.00
_cell.angle_beta   90.00
_cell.angle_gamma   90.00
#
_symmetry.space_group_name_H-M   'P 1'
#
loop_
_entity.id
_entity.type
_entity.pdbx_description
1 polymer ?
#
loop_
_entity_poly.entity_id
_entity_poly.type
_entity_poly.pdbx_seq_one_letter_code
_entity_poly.pdbx_strand_id
1 'polypeptide(L)'
;MEWFILNCYVFLFFNRVVCVGGDGFVSEVVHGLLLKAQIDAGKGTDYIPAPVRAPVPLGVIPAGTTNILAYTLYGIKHTVTATLHIVMGHIQPVDACTFSTPSRLLRFGFSAMFGFGARTLALAEKHRWMPSNQRKDFAFIKTLADLKTEKCELSFLPLPIPQEDSHEND
;
A
#
# COMPACT_ATOMS: atom_id res chain seq x y z
N MET A 1 7.73 -29.81 -1.98
CA MET A 1 8.74 -28.85 -2.47
C MET A 1 8.37 -28.53 -3.90
N GLU A 2 7.85 -27.34 -4.16
CA GLU A 2 7.88 -26.70 -5.47
C GLU A 2 7.50 -25.22 -5.28
N TRP A 3 8.22 -24.37 -5.98
CA TRP A 3 8.52 -22.99 -5.62
C TRP A 3 7.38 -22.04 -6.02
N PHE A 4 6.72 -21.41 -5.04
CA PHE A 4 5.69 -20.39 -5.29
C PHE A 4 6.19 -18.94 -5.18
N ILE A 5 7.51 -18.71 -5.23
CA ILE A 5 8.12 -17.35 -5.23
C ILE A 5 8.79 -17.08 -6.59
N LEU A 6 8.09 -17.35 -7.69
CA LEU A 6 8.59 -17.09 -9.04
C LEU A 6 7.58 -16.28 -9.86
N ASN A 7 7.38 -14.99 -9.52
CA ASN A 7 6.80 -13.99 -10.43
C ASN A 7 6.99 -12.52 -10.00
N CYS A 8 7.70 -12.24 -8.90
CA CYS A 8 7.95 -10.88 -8.45
C CYS A 8 9.40 -10.49 -8.74
N TYR A 9 9.61 -9.61 -9.72
CA TYR A 9 10.94 -9.09 -10.05
C TYR A 9 11.09 -7.65 -9.53
N VAL A 10 12.22 -7.38 -8.90
CA VAL A 10 12.69 -6.04 -8.59
C VAL A 10 13.94 -5.78 -9.41
N PHE A 11 13.96 -4.73 -10.22
CA PHE A 11 15.14 -4.35 -11.00
C PHE A 11 15.54 -2.90 -10.72
N LEU A 12 16.85 -2.64 -10.75
CA LEU A 12 17.43 -1.31 -10.65
C LEU A 12 17.64 -0.76 -12.07
N PHE A 13 16.79 0.17 -12.50
CA PHE A 13 16.91 0.83 -13.80
C PHE A 13 17.10 2.34 -13.58
N PHE A 14 18.21 2.93 -14.02
CA PHE A 14 18.51 4.36 -13.89
C PHE A 14 18.23 4.95 -12.48
N ASN A 15 18.80 4.35 -11.41
CA ASN A 15 18.58 4.76 -10.01
C ASN A 15 17.12 4.70 -9.53
N ARG A 16 16.31 3.79 -10.11
CA ARG A 16 14.92 3.55 -9.71
C ARG A 16 14.72 2.08 -9.38
N VAL A 17 13.77 1.82 -8.51
CA VAL A 17 13.31 0.46 -8.21
C VAL A 17 12.02 0.24 -9.00
N VAL A 18 11.96 -0.82 -9.81
CA VAL A 18 10.73 -1.21 -10.49
C VAL A 18 10.20 -2.49 -9.87
N CYS A 19 8.94 -2.47 -9.45
CA CYS A 19 8.24 -3.55 -8.79
C CYS A 19 7.17 -4.10 -9.72
N VAL A 20 7.27 -5.39 -10.08
CA VAL A 20 6.28 -6.11 -10.88
C VAL A 20 5.48 -7.03 -9.97
N GLY A 21 4.20 -6.73 -9.72
CA GLY A 21 3.40 -7.50 -8.78
C GLY A 21 2.03 -6.92 -8.47
N GLY A 22 1.39 -7.44 -7.43
CA GLY A 22 0.15 -6.90 -6.87
C GLY A 22 0.40 -5.90 -5.73
N ASP A 23 -0.67 -5.28 -5.24
CA ASP A 23 -0.60 -4.22 -4.22
C ASP A 23 0.15 -4.64 -2.93
N GLY A 24 0.04 -5.91 -2.52
CA GLY A 24 0.75 -6.45 -1.37
C GLY A 24 2.27 -6.44 -1.54
N PHE A 25 2.75 -6.87 -2.72
CA PHE A 25 4.19 -6.87 -3.02
C PHE A 25 4.75 -5.46 -3.12
N VAL A 26 3.99 -4.53 -3.74
CA VAL A 26 4.37 -3.10 -3.79
C VAL A 26 4.50 -2.53 -2.38
N SER A 27 3.55 -2.86 -1.48
CA SER A 27 3.59 -2.44 -0.07
C SER A 27 4.82 -2.97 0.67
N GLU A 28 5.24 -4.21 0.42
CA GLU A 28 6.47 -4.78 0.99
C GLU A 28 7.74 -4.07 0.51
N VAL A 29 7.82 -3.75 -0.79
CA VAL A 29 8.93 -2.98 -1.35
C VAL A 29 8.99 -1.57 -0.75
N VAL A 30 7.86 -0.89 -0.63
CA VAL A 30 7.78 0.44 0.02
C VAL A 30 8.20 0.37 1.47
N HIS A 31 7.75 -0.65 2.21
CA HIS A 31 8.18 -0.85 3.59
C HIS A 31 9.70 -0.97 3.70
N GLY A 32 10.32 -1.79 2.85
CA GLY A 32 11.77 -1.95 2.82
C GLY A 32 12.51 -0.66 2.48
N LEU A 33 12.07 0.07 1.44
CA LEU A 33 12.68 1.34 1.02
C LEU A 33 12.61 2.40 2.11
N LEU A 34 11.44 2.59 2.72
CA LEU A 34 11.25 3.58 3.77
C LEU A 34 11.99 3.18 5.04
N LEU A 35 11.94 1.91 5.45
CA LEU A 35 12.66 1.42 6.63
C LEU A 35 14.18 1.61 6.50
N LYS A 36 14.74 1.26 5.33
CA LYS A 36 16.16 1.49 5.04
C LYS A 36 16.52 2.98 5.12
N ALA A 37 15.66 3.85 4.58
CA ALA A 37 15.86 5.30 4.67
C ALA A 37 15.90 5.81 6.12
N GLN A 38 15.09 5.25 7.02
CA GLN A 38 15.12 5.62 8.44
C GLN A 38 16.42 5.18 9.11
N ILE A 39 16.85 3.93 8.84
CA ILE A 39 18.08 3.36 9.39
C ILE A 39 19.29 4.17 8.95
N ASP A 40 19.38 4.50 7.66
CA ASP A 40 20.50 5.27 7.10
C ASP A 40 20.56 6.71 7.64
N ALA A 41 19.41 7.26 8.04
CA ALA A 41 19.32 8.55 8.72
C ALA A 41 19.55 8.49 10.24
N GLY A 42 19.89 7.32 10.79
CA GLY A 42 20.10 7.12 12.23
C GLY A 42 18.84 7.27 13.07
N LYS A 43 17.64 7.17 12.47
CA LYS A 43 16.38 7.23 13.22
C LYS A 43 16.09 5.87 13.84
N GLY A 44 15.87 5.86 15.16
CA GLY A 44 15.43 4.67 15.89
C GLY A 44 14.07 4.16 15.39
N THR A 45 13.77 2.89 15.67
CA THR A 45 12.49 2.24 15.32
C THR A 45 11.33 2.64 16.22
N ASP A 46 11.62 3.41 17.26
CA ASP A 46 10.73 3.70 18.38
C ASP A 46 10.02 5.02 18.10
N TYR A 47 8.91 4.92 17.38
CA TYR A 47 8.03 6.01 16.94
C TYR A 47 8.73 7.12 16.12
N ILE A 48 8.36 7.22 14.84
CA ILE A 48 8.99 8.16 13.91
C ILE A 48 8.03 9.33 13.64
N PRO A 49 8.18 10.48 14.34
CA PRO A 49 7.28 11.62 14.18
C PRO A 49 7.41 12.29 12.80
N ALA A 50 8.60 12.21 12.17
CA ALA A 50 8.85 12.72 10.83
C ALA A 50 9.61 11.67 10.02
N PRO A 51 8.94 10.82 9.21
CA PRO A 51 9.63 9.81 8.42
C PRO A 51 10.49 10.42 7.31
N VAL A 52 11.68 9.86 7.11
CA VAL A 52 12.54 10.20 5.97
C VAL A 52 11.91 9.67 4.68
N ARG A 53 12.00 10.47 3.61
CA ARG A 53 11.49 10.09 2.28
C ARG A 53 12.28 8.91 1.71
N ALA A 54 11.65 8.15 0.81
CA ALA A 54 12.33 7.08 0.10
C ALA A 54 13.51 7.65 -0.72
N PRO A 55 14.67 6.97 -0.73
CA PRO A 55 15.88 7.48 -1.37
C PRO A 55 15.83 7.38 -2.90
N VAL A 56 14.94 6.54 -3.44
CA VAL A 56 14.82 6.26 -4.87
C VAL A 56 13.34 6.18 -5.28
N PRO A 57 12.98 6.62 -6.50
CA PRO A 57 11.63 6.46 -7.03
C PRO A 57 11.27 4.98 -7.21
N LEU A 58 9.99 4.65 -6.98
CA LEU A 58 9.41 3.33 -7.18
C LEU A 58 8.48 3.34 -8.41
N GLY A 59 8.76 2.49 -9.39
CA GLY A 59 7.85 2.17 -10.49
C GLY A 59 7.01 0.93 -10.16
N VAL A 60 5.73 0.93 -10.53
CA VAL A 60 4.80 -0.19 -10.26
C VAL A 60 4.26 -0.73 -11.57
N ILE A 61 4.53 -2.01 -11.87
CA ILE A 61 3.95 -2.70 -13.02
C ILE A 61 2.90 -3.68 -12.47
N PRO A 62 1.60 -3.51 -12.82
CA PRO A 62 0.54 -4.34 -12.30
C PRO A 62 0.66 -5.78 -12.81
N ALA A 63 0.80 -6.74 -11.89
CA ALA A 63 0.77 -8.17 -12.16
C ALA A 63 -0.06 -8.97 -11.14
N GLY A 64 -0.77 -8.27 -10.23
CA GLY A 64 -1.71 -8.88 -9.29
C GLY A 64 -3.15 -8.93 -9.80
N THR A 65 -4.07 -9.38 -8.95
CA THR A 65 -5.50 -9.47 -9.30
C THR A 65 -6.29 -8.20 -8.99
N THR A 66 -5.79 -7.32 -8.13
CA THR A 66 -6.52 -6.13 -7.65
C THR A 66 -5.93 -4.87 -8.26
N ASN A 67 -4.63 -4.64 -8.10
CA ASN A 67 -3.85 -3.56 -8.72
C ASN A 67 -4.50 -2.19 -8.54
N ILE A 68 -4.98 -1.89 -7.33
CA ILE A 68 -5.57 -0.57 -7.03
C ILE A 68 -4.50 0.50 -7.12
N LEU A 69 -3.28 0.25 -6.65
CA LEU A 69 -2.18 1.22 -6.71
C LEU A 69 -1.86 1.61 -8.15
N ALA A 70 -1.78 0.63 -9.06
CA ALA A 70 -1.54 0.92 -10.48
C ALA A 70 -2.69 1.76 -11.10
N TYR A 71 -3.94 1.48 -10.71
CA TYR A 71 -5.07 2.30 -11.16
C TYR A 71 -4.99 3.74 -10.63
N THR A 72 -4.64 3.93 -9.36
CA THR A 72 -4.46 5.26 -8.76
C THR A 72 -3.32 6.03 -9.41
N LEU A 73 -2.22 5.36 -9.77
CA LEU A 73 -1.04 5.99 -10.36
C LEU A 73 -1.17 6.30 -11.85
N TYR A 74 -1.84 5.42 -12.61
CA TYR A 74 -1.86 5.49 -14.07
C TYR A 74 -3.26 5.72 -14.65
N GLY A 75 -4.31 5.74 -13.82
CA GLY A 75 -5.71 5.77 -14.25
C GLY A 75 -6.23 4.45 -14.84
N ILE A 76 -5.36 3.45 -15.03
CA ILE A 76 -5.70 2.17 -15.65
C ILE A 76 -4.80 1.03 -15.14
N LYS A 77 -5.33 -0.19 -15.09
CA LYS A 77 -4.61 -1.41 -14.69
C LYS A 77 -3.93 -2.10 -15.88
N HIS A 78 -3.21 -1.35 -16.70
CA HIS A 78 -2.61 -1.85 -17.94
C HIS A 78 -1.08 -1.86 -17.88
N THR A 79 -0.48 -3.03 -18.05
CA THR A 79 0.97 -3.28 -17.92
C THR A 79 1.81 -2.43 -18.87
N VAL A 80 1.41 -2.31 -20.14
CA VAL A 80 2.15 -1.52 -21.13
C VAL A 80 2.08 -0.03 -20.81
N THR A 81 0.90 0.46 -20.39
CA THR A 81 0.72 1.87 -20.00
C THR A 81 1.59 2.20 -18.79
N ALA A 82 1.56 1.38 -17.74
CA ALA A 82 2.42 1.54 -16.57
C ALA A 82 3.92 1.56 -16.94
N THR A 83 4.34 0.65 -17.82
CA THR A 83 5.72 0.59 -18.32
C THR A 83 6.10 1.86 -19.08
N LEU A 84 5.20 2.40 -19.91
CA LEU A 84 5.43 3.63 -20.66
C LEU A 84 5.63 4.84 -19.74
N HIS A 85 4.79 4.98 -18.69
CA HIS A 85 4.98 6.03 -17.67
C HIS A 85 6.36 5.94 -17.00
N ILE A 86 6.84 4.72 -16.71
CA ILE A 86 8.15 4.50 -16.10
C ILE A 86 9.28 4.89 -17.08
N VAL A 87 9.21 4.45 -18.34
CA VAL A 87 10.22 4.73 -19.37
C VAL A 87 10.27 6.22 -19.74
N MET A 88 9.12 6.89 -19.81
CA MET A 88 9.03 8.34 -20.02
C MET A 88 9.53 9.15 -18.82
N GLY A 89 9.84 8.49 -17.69
CA GLY A 89 10.40 9.15 -16.51
C GLY A 89 9.39 9.98 -15.73
N HIS A 90 8.08 9.70 -15.87
CA HIS A 90 7.04 10.38 -15.08
C HIS A 90 7.24 10.10 -13.58
N ILE A 91 7.26 11.16 -12.78
CA ILE A 91 7.39 11.09 -11.32
C ILE A 91 6.24 11.85 -10.69
N GLN A 92 5.61 11.23 -9.71
CA GLN A 92 4.58 11.87 -8.89
C GLN A 92 4.87 11.58 -7.41
N PRO A 93 4.72 12.57 -6.51
CA PRO A 93 4.77 12.32 -5.08
C PRO A 93 3.56 11.46 -4.65
N VAL A 94 3.80 10.47 -3.80
CA VAL A 94 2.78 9.58 -3.27
C VAL A 94 2.99 9.47 -1.76
N ASP A 95 1.90 9.59 -1.02
CA ASP A 95 1.93 9.46 0.44
C ASP A 95 1.89 7.98 0.86
N ALA A 96 2.52 7.71 2.00
CA ALA A 96 2.47 6.41 2.66
C ALA A 96 2.10 6.59 4.13
N CYS A 97 1.38 5.61 4.67
CA CYS A 97 1.01 5.52 6.07
C CYS A 97 2.11 4.82 6.87
N THR A 98 2.33 5.33 8.08
CA THR A 98 3.07 4.66 9.13
C THR A 98 2.09 3.90 10.02
N PHE A 99 2.28 2.59 10.16
CA PHE A 99 1.53 1.76 11.10
C PHE A 99 2.42 1.45 12.29
N SER A 100 1.99 1.81 13.50
CA SER A 100 2.76 1.64 14.73
C SER A 100 1.86 1.25 15.90
N THR A 101 2.42 0.52 16.85
CA THR A 101 1.88 0.46 18.21
C THR A 101 2.46 1.64 19.01
N PRO A 102 1.95 1.93 20.22
CA PRO A 102 2.51 2.99 21.07
C PRO A 102 4.02 2.84 21.34
N SER A 103 4.55 1.63 21.24
CA SER A 103 5.94 1.30 21.56
C SER A 103 6.84 1.01 20.36
N ARG A 104 6.30 0.75 19.17
CA ARG A 104 7.12 0.35 18.00
C ARG A 104 6.48 0.64 16.66
N LEU A 105 7.32 0.93 15.67
CA LEU A 105 6.94 0.85 14.27
C LEU A 105 6.59 -0.60 13.89
N LEU A 106 5.45 -0.80 13.22
CA LEU A 106 5.08 -2.09 12.64
C LEU A 106 5.44 -2.16 11.17
N ARG A 107 4.99 -1.18 10.37
CA ARG A 107 5.13 -1.21 8.92
C ARG A 107 4.90 0.18 8.30
N PHE A 108 5.49 0.41 7.13
CA PHE A 108 5.03 1.46 6.21
C PHE A 108 4.19 0.82 5.10
N GLY A 109 3.13 1.47 4.66
CA GLY A 109 2.29 0.98 3.56
C GLY A 109 1.32 2.05 3.07
N PHE A 110 0.33 1.67 2.27
CA PHE A 110 -0.61 2.66 1.69
C PHE A 110 -1.97 2.72 2.39
N SER A 111 -2.40 1.62 2.99
CA SER A 111 -3.72 1.50 3.59
C SER A 111 -3.75 0.35 4.58
N ALA A 112 -4.58 0.47 5.61
CA ALA A 112 -4.97 -0.63 6.47
C ALA A 112 -6.49 -0.78 6.46
N MET A 113 -6.95 -2.01 6.70
CA MET A 113 -8.36 -2.33 6.89
C MET A 113 -8.53 -3.03 8.23
N PHE A 114 -9.62 -2.74 8.92
CA PHE A 114 -10.03 -3.40 10.15
C PHE A 114 -11.48 -3.90 10.02
N GLY A 115 -11.82 -4.97 10.75
CA GLY A 115 -13.17 -5.53 10.78
C GLY A 115 -13.51 -6.43 9.59
N PHE A 116 -14.75 -6.32 9.08
CA PHE A 116 -15.30 -7.22 8.06
C PHE A 116 -14.40 -7.35 6.82
N GLY A 117 -13.99 -6.23 6.21
CA GLY A 117 -13.14 -6.25 5.02
C GLY A 117 -11.79 -6.90 5.25
N ALA A 118 -11.18 -6.67 6.41
CA ALA A 118 -9.91 -7.29 6.80
C ALA A 118 -10.06 -8.82 6.96
N ARG A 119 -11.13 -9.27 7.61
CA ARG A 119 -11.46 -10.70 7.76
C ARG A 119 -11.73 -11.36 6.42
N THR A 120 -12.51 -10.71 5.55
CA THR A 120 -12.77 -11.18 4.19
C THR A 120 -11.49 -11.31 3.39
N LEU A 121 -10.61 -10.31 3.43
CA LEU A 121 -9.33 -10.36 2.72
C LEU A 121 -8.42 -11.46 3.27
N ALA A 122 -8.32 -11.60 4.60
CA ALA A 122 -7.53 -12.65 5.24
C ALA A 122 -8.07 -14.05 4.90
N LEU A 123 -9.39 -14.21 4.81
CA LEU A 123 -10.01 -15.46 4.39
C LEU A 123 -9.73 -15.76 2.91
N ALA A 124 -9.88 -14.78 2.03
CA ALA A 124 -9.54 -14.92 0.61
C ALA A 124 -8.06 -15.31 0.41
N GLU A 125 -7.16 -14.75 1.21
CA GLU A 125 -5.74 -15.05 1.16
C GLU A 125 -5.44 -16.51 1.55
N LYS A 126 -6.11 -17.04 2.58
CA LYS A 126 -5.99 -18.46 2.97
C LYS A 126 -6.51 -19.45 1.90
N HIS A 127 -7.33 -18.97 0.95
CA HIS A 127 -7.95 -19.81 -0.08
C HIS A 127 -7.35 -19.55 -1.47
N ARG A 128 -6.03 -19.26 -1.56
CA ARG A 128 -5.30 -19.06 -2.85
C ARG A 128 -5.41 -20.22 -3.83
N TRP A 129 -5.79 -21.42 -3.38
CA TRP A 129 -6.03 -22.59 -4.25
C TRP A 129 -7.26 -22.41 -5.16
N MET A 130 -8.17 -21.49 -4.82
CA MET A 130 -9.39 -21.21 -5.60
C MET A 130 -9.12 -20.10 -6.66
N PRO A 131 -9.74 -20.19 -7.86
CA PRO A 131 -9.64 -19.13 -8.88
C PRO A 131 -10.05 -17.77 -8.34
N SER A 132 -9.40 -16.70 -8.79
CA SER A 132 -9.47 -15.44 -8.05
C SER A 132 -10.86 -14.80 -7.93
N ASN A 133 -11.76 -14.97 -8.90
CA ASN A 133 -13.12 -14.43 -8.80
C ASN A 133 -13.94 -15.22 -7.78
N GLN A 134 -13.97 -16.56 -7.93
CA GLN A 134 -14.64 -17.46 -7.00
C GLN A 134 -14.13 -17.30 -5.57
N ARG A 135 -12.81 -17.10 -5.40
CA ARG A 135 -12.17 -16.90 -4.10
C ARG A 135 -12.68 -15.65 -3.37
N LYS A 136 -12.91 -14.57 -4.11
CA LYS A 136 -13.44 -13.32 -3.55
C LYS A 136 -14.90 -13.50 -3.14
N ASP A 137 -15.72 -14.10 -4.00
CA ASP A 137 -17.13 -14.36 -3.73
C ASP A 137 -17.32 -15.29 -2.53
N PHE A 138 -16.56 -16.40 -2.51
CA PHE A 138 -16.53 -17.34 -1.39
C PHE A 138 -16.14 -16.64 -0.08
N ALA A 139 -15.04 -15.88 -0.07
CA ALA A 139 -14.58 -15.20 1.13
C ALA A 139 -15.60 -14.17 1.62
N PHE A 140 -16.23 -13.44 0.71
CA PHE A 140 -17.28 -12.46 1.03
C PHE A 140 -18.49 -13.15 1.66
N ILE A 141 -19.07 -14.14 0.97
CA ILE A 141 -20.25 -14.88 1.44
C ILE A 141 -19.98 -15.55 2.78
N LYS A 142 -18.80 -16.19 2.93
CA LYS A 142 -18.45 -16.90 4.17
C LYS A 142 -18.26 -15.94 5.34
N THR A 143 -17.63 -14.78 5.11
CA THR A 143 -17.49 -13.75 6.15
C THR A 143 -18.83 -13.13 6.51
N LEU A 144 -19.72 -12.96 5.52
CA LEU A 144 -21.06 -12.43 5.73
C LEU A 144 -21.95 -13.40 6.52
N ALA A 145 -21.85 -14.70 6.24
CA ALA A 145 -22.55 -15.73 6.99
C ALA A 145 -22.06 -15.86 8.45
N ASP A 146 -20.79 -15.54 8.72
CA ASP A 146 -20.18 -15.49 10.06
C ASP A 146 -19.91 -14.03 10.49
N LEU A 147 -20.89 -13.16 10.28
CA LEU A 147 -20.78 -11.75 10.64
C LEU A 147 -20.67 -11.62 12.15
N LYS A 148 -19.56 -11.03 12.62
CA LYS A 148 -19.31 -10.75 14.03
C LYS A 148 -19.01 -9.28 14.21
N THR A 149 -19.54 -8.71 15.27
CA THR A 149 -19.22 -7.34 15.68
C THR A 149 -17.83 -7.32 16.29
N GLU A 150 -17.02 -6.35 15.88
CA GLU A 150 -15.66 -6.14 16.38
C GLU A 150 -15.69 -4.88 17.25
N LYS A 151 -15.35 -5.02 18.53
CA LYS A 151 -15.26 -3.86 19.43
C LYS A 151 -13.96 -3.12 19.14
N CYS A 152 -14.06 -1.86 18.74
CA CYS A 152 -12.94 -1.00 18.45
C CYS A 152 -13.29 0.44 18.84
N GLU A 153 -12.31 1.17 19.35
CA GLU A 153 -12.39 2.61 19.58
C GLU A 153 -11.57 3.31 18.50
N LEU A 154 -12.17 4.30 17.84
CA LEU A 154 -11.52 5.07 16.79
C LEU A 154 -11.37 6.52 17.25
N SER A 155 -10.12 6.99 17.27
CA SER A 155 -9.78 8.38 17.51
C SER A 155 -9.05 8.92 16.28
N PHE A 156 -9.29 10.17 15.92
CA PHE A 156 -8.63 10.82 14.78
C PHE A 156 -8.25 12.25 15.12
N LEU A 157 -7.20 12.74 14.46
CA LEU A 157 -6.78 14.14 14.55
C LEU A 157 -7.26 14.86 13.28
N PRO A 158 -8.25 15.76 13.36
CA PRO A 158 -8.72 16.50 12.20
C PRO A 158 -7.64 17.47 11.72
N LEU A 159 -7.52 17.63 10.40
CA LEU A 159 -6.72 18.70 9.82
C LEU A 159 -7.44 20.04 10.05
N PRO A 160 -6.75 21.10 10.52
CA PRO A 160 -7.34 22.43 10.60
C PRO A 160 -7.76 22.90 9.20
N ILE A 161 -9.01 23.35 9.07
CA ILE A 161 -9.49 23.98 7.84
C ILE A 161 -8.87 25.39 7.80
N PRO A 162 -8.18 25.79 6.72
CA PRO A 162 -7.77 27.18 6.56
C PRO A 162 -9.01 28.08 6.61
N GLN A 163 -9.04 29.05 7.52
CA GLN A 163 -10.07 30.08 7.50
C GLN A 163 -9.87 30.88 6.20
N GLU A 164 -10.82 30.82 5.27
CA GLU A 164 -10.91 31.83 4.23
C GLU A 164 -11.29 33.12 4.93
N ASP A 165 -10.31 34.01 5.14
CA ASP A 165 -10.56 35.39 5.53
C ASP A 165 -11.39 36.02 4.41
N SER A 166 -12.70 36.12 4.63
CA SER A 166 -13.58 36.93 3.82
C SER A 166 -13.15 38.39 4.00
N HIS A 167 -12.30 38.85 3.09
CA HIS A 167 -12.11 40.28 2.86
C HIS A 167 -13.44 40.86 2.37
N GLU A 168 -14.26 41.28 3.33
CA GLU A 168 -15.33 42.25 3.17
C GLU A 168 -14.65 43.57 2.77
N ASN A 169 -14.67 43.91 1.48
CA ASN A 169 -14.33 45.24 1.02
C ASN A 169 -15.62 46.07 1.03
N ASP A 170 -15.62 47.08 1.90
CA ASP A 170 -16.55 48.23 1.91
C ASP A 170 -16.72 48.89 0.53
#